data_AF-A0A847BR61-F1
#
_entry.id   AF-A0A847BR61-F1
#
_cell.length_a   1.000
_cell.length_b   1.000
_cell.length_c   1.000
_cell.angle_alpha   90.00
_cell.angle_beta   90.00
_cell.angle_gamma   90.00
#
_symmetry.space_group_name_H-M   'P 1'
#
loop_
_entity.id
_entity.type
_entity.pdbx_description
1 polymer ?
#
loop_
_entity_poly.entity_id
_entity_poly.type
_entity_poly.pdbx_seq_one_letter_code
_entity_poly.pdbx_strand_id
1 'polypeptide(L)' 'MATEIELELEELAIQLTDMLGVALYFAGAKKPLLQDAIDGYIEEIDAYFVDEDGEMGMDEIIEIIVNLKKSRPELFL' A
#
# COMPACT_ATOMS: atom_id res chain seq x y z
N MET A 1 17.39 24.23 -3.00
CA MET A 1 17.39 23.75 -1.60
C MET A 1 15.95 23.43 -1.28
N ALA A 2 15.67 22.19 -0.89
CA ALA A 2 14.35 21.84 -0.40
C ALA A 2 14.06 22.62 0.89
N THR A 3 12.80 22.96 1.11
CA THR A 3 12.35 23.59 2.36
C THR A 3 12.31 22.57 3.50
N GLU A 4 12.32 23.05 4.74
CA GLU A 4 12.19 22.18 5.93
C GLU A 4 10.91 21.32 5.87
N ILE A 5 9.81 21.90 5.40
CA ILE A 5 8.53 21.20 5.20
C ILE A 5 8.63 20.10 4.15
N GLU A 6 9.36 20.33 3.05
CA GLU A 6 9.53 19.30 2.01
C GLU A 6 10.28 18.09 2.56
N LEU A 7 11.30 18.29 3.40
CA LEU A 7 12.04 17.20 4.06
C LEU A 7 11.16 16.40 5.02
N GLU A 8 10.36 17.09 5.85
CA GLU A 8 9.41 16.43 6.77
C GLU A 8 8.38 15.58 6.02
N LEU A 9 7.90 16.06 4.86
CA LEU A 9 6.95 15.32 4.03
C LEU A 9 7.60 14.07 3.39
N GLU A 10 8.84 14.17 2.93
CA GLU A 10 9.59 13.02 2.41
C GLU A 10 9.81 11.96 3.49
N GLU A 11 10.21 12.37 4.70
CA GLU A 11 10.38 11.46 5.83
C GLU A 11 9.06 10.76 6.20
N LEU A 12 7.96 11.50 6.21
CA LEU A 12 6.64 10.94 6.47
C LEU A 12 6.22 9.93 5.40
N ALA A 13 6.47 10.22 4.12
CA ALA A 13 6.16 9.31 3.02
C ALA A 13 6.94 8.00 3.10
N ILE A 14 8.23 8.07 3.47
CA ILE A 14 9.07 6.89 3.71
C ILE A 14 8.48 6.07 4.86
N GLN A 15 8.16 6.72 5.99
CA GLN A 15 7.60 6.03 7.14
C GLN A 15 6.25 5.38 6.83
N LEU A 16 5.39 6.03 6.03
CA LEU A 16 4.10 5.48 5.62
C LEU A 16 4.28 4.22 4.76
N THR A 17 5.25 4.25 3.85
CA THR A 17 5.60 3.12 2.98
C THR A 17 6.11 1.94 3.80
N ASP A 18 6.97 2.18 4.79
CA ASP A 18 7.44 1.15 5.71
C ASP A 18 6.29 0.52 6.51
N MET A 19 5.36 1.35 7.00
CA MET A 19 4.19 0.89 7.74
C MET A 19 3.24 0.08 6.85
N LEU A 20 3.08 0.43 5.58
CA LEU A 20 2.34 -0.39 4.60
C LEU A 20 3.02 -1.75 4.41
N GLY A 21 4.34 -1.78 4.25
CA GLY A 21 5.10 -3.02 4.17
C GLY A 21 4.90 -3.92 5.40
N VAL A 22 4.88 -3.33 6.61
CA VAL A 22 4.59 -4.05 7.85
C VAL A 22 3.15 -4.57 7.86
N ALA A 23 2.16 -3.76 7.46
CA ALA A 23 0.77 -4.17 7.38
C ALA A 23 0.58 -5.36 6.41
N LEU A 24 1.19 -5.30 5.22
CA LEU A 24 1.15 -6.37 4.22
C LEU A 24 1.86 -7.63 4.72
N TYR A 25 2.99 -7.49 5.42
CA TYR A 25 3.67 -8.61 6.07
C TYR A 25 2.76 -9.32 7.07
N PHE A 26 2.08 -8.57 7.94
CA PHE A 26 1.11 -9.15 8.89
C PHE A 26 -0.18 -9.64 8.23
N ALA A 27 -0.52 -9.13 7.04
CA ALA A 27 -1.55 -9.72 6.20
C ALA A 27 -1.11 -11.04 5.56
N GLY A 28 0.16 -11.42 5.61
CA GLY A 28 0.69 -12.69 5.11
C GLY A 28 1.53 -12.58 3.83
N ALA A 29 1.92 -11.38 3.42
CA ALA A 29 2.85 -11.19 2.31
C ALA A 29 4.23 -11.81 2.65
N LYS A 30 4.85 -12.47 1.68
CA LYS A 30 6.17 -13.07 1.85
C LYS A 30 7.21 -11.96 1.97
N LYS A 31 8.04 -12.00 3.03
CA LYS A 31 9.08 -10.98 3.28
C LYS A 31 9.98 -10.67 2.05
N PRO A 32 10.43 -11.65 1.25
CA PRO A 32 11.22 -11.38 0.04
C PRO A 32 10.45 -10.68 -1.10
N LEU A 33 9.12 -10.70 -1.06
CA LEU A 33 8.22 -10.17 -2.08
C LEU A 33 7.44 -8.94 -1.56
N LEU A 34 7.90 -8.32 -0.46
CA LEU A 34 7.19 -7.18 0.13
C LEU A 34 7.15 -5.97 -0.78
N GLN A 35 8.21 -5.70 -1.55
CA GLN A 35 8.20 -4.61 -2.52
C GLN A 35 7.14 -4.86 -3.60
N ASP A 36 7.09 -6.07 -4.16
CA ASP A 36 6.09 -6.44 -5.16
C ASP A 36 4.65 -6.35 -4.61
N ALA A 37 4.47 -6.62 -3.31
CA ALA A 37 3.18 -6.45 -2.63
C ALA A 37 2.81 -4.99 -2.40
N ILE A 38 3.78 -4.12 -2.10
CA ILE A 38 3.56 -2.67 -2.00
C ILE A 38 3.19 -2.11 -3.38
N ASP A 39 3.95 -2.47 -4.41
CA ASP A 39 3.69 -2.02 -5.79
C ASP A 39 2.31 -2.50 -6.25
N GLY A 40 1.98 -3.77 -5.99
CA GLY A 40 0.65 -4.31 -6.29
C GLY A 40 -0.49 -3.64 -5.52
N TYR A 41 -0.27 -3.23 -4.27
CA TYR A 41 -1.25 -2.46 -3.51
C TYR A 41 -1.54 -1.09 -4.15
N ILE A 42 -0.50 -0.39 -4.62
CA ILE A 42 -0.64 0.89 -5.32
C ILE A 42 -1.43 0.71 -6.63
N GLU A 43 -1.13 -0.36 -7.39
CA GLU A 43 -1.88 -0.68 -8.61
C GLU A 43 -3.37 -0.99 -8.33
N GLU A 44 -3.67 -1.65 -7.22
CA GLU A 44 -5.05 -1.94 -6.81
C GLU A 44 -5.80 -0.68 -6.33
N ILE A 45 -5.11 0.29 -5.71
CA ILE A 45 -5.68 1.63 -5.44
C ILE A 45 -6.11 2.27 -6.75
N ASP A 46 -5.19 2.34 -7.72
CA ASP A 46 -5.46 3.00 -9.00
C ASP A 46 -6.66 2.34 -9.69
N ALA A 47 -6.81 1.02 -9.61
CA ALA A 47 -7.95 0.28 -10.14
C ALA A 47 -9.25 0.51 -9.35
N TYR A 48 -9.19 0.66 -8.03
CA TYR A 48 -10.34 0.85 -7.15
C TYR A 48 -10.98 2.24 -7.31
N PHE A 49 -10.17 3.29 -7.48
CA PHE A 49 -10.62 4.68 -7.57
C PHE A 49 -10.86 5.19 -9.00
N VAL A 50 -10.79 4.34 -10.04
CA VAL A 50 -11.09 4.76 -11.42
C VAL A 50 -12.52 5.30 -11.56
N ASP A 51 -13.46 4.77 -10.77
CA ASP A 51 -14.90 5.02 -10.96
C ASP A 51 -15.59 5.72 -9.76
N GLU A 52 -14.89 5.96 -8.63
CA GLU A 52 -15.46 6.61 -7.44
C GLU A 52 -14.58 7.74 -6.90
N ASP A 53 -15.18 8.94 -6.72
CA ASP A 53 -14.66 10.04 -5.87
C ASP A 53 -14.77 9.66 -4.37
N GLY A 54 -14.40 8.43 -4.02
CA GLY A 54 -14.44 7.89 -2.66
C GLY A 54 -13.28 8.43 -1.83
N GLU A 55 -13.51 8.60 -0.52
CA GLU A 55 -12.42 8.87 0.41
C GLU A 55 -11.69 7.57 0.75
N MET A 56 -10.36 7.59 0.78
CA MET A 56 -9.56 6.44 1.23
C MET A 56 -9.66 6.31 2.76
N GLY A 57 -10.45 5.34 3.23
CA GLY A 57 -10.63 5.01 4.63
C GLY A 57 -10.08 3.64 5.00
N MET A 58 -10.30 3.22 6.25
CA MET A 58 -9.84 1.91 6.74
C MET A 58 -10.51 0.75 5.97
N ASP A 59 -11.79 0.86 5.66
CA ASP A 59 -12.55 -0.22 5.03
C ASP A 59 -12.08 -0.42 3.59
N GLU A 60 -11.82 0.65 2.85
CA GLU A 60 -11.26 0.62 1.50
C GLU A 60 -9.85 0.01 1.50
N ILE A 61 -8.99 0.40 2.45
CA ILE A 61 -7.64 -0.18 2.60
C ILE A 61 -7.73 -1.70 2.83
N ILE A 62 -8.66 -2.14 3.70
CA ILE A 62 -8.88 -3.57 3.96
C ILE A 62 -9.33 -4.28 2.67
N GLU A 63 -10.27 -3.70 1.94
CA GLU A 63 -10.78 -4.27 0.69
C GLU A 63 -9.69 -4.38 -0.37
N ILE A 64 -8.86 -3.35 -0.54
CA ILE A 64 -7.71 -3.36 -1.45
C ILE A 64 -6.75 -4.50 -1.09
N ILE A 65 -6.39 -4.67 0.19
CA ILE A 65 -5.50 -5.77 0.61
C ILE A 65 -6.17 -7.14 0.37
N VAL A 66 -7.48 -7.25 0.58
CA VAL A 66 -8.24 -8.47 0.28
C VAL A 66 -8.26 -8.75 -1.22
N ASN A 67 -8.39 -7.73 -2.07
CA ASN A 67 -8.39 -7.89 -3.52
C ASN A 67 -6.99 -8.21 -4.06
N LEU A 68 -5.95 -7.56 -3.55
CA LEU A 68 -4.56 -7.89 -3.83
C LEU A 68 -4.24 -9.36 -3.53
N LYS A 69 -4.76 -9.89 -2.43
CA LYS A 69 -4.63 -11.33 -2.10
C LYS A 69 -5.31 -12.26 -3.10
N LYS A 70 -6.43 -11.83 -3.68
CA LYS A 70 -7.16 -12.62 -4.69
C LYS A 70 -6.49 -12.53 -6.05
N SER A 71 -6.00 -11.34 -6.43
CA SER A 71 -5.41 -11.07 -7.74
C SER A 71 -3.97 -11.56 -7.85
N ARG A 72 -3.20 -11.52 -6.75
CA ARG A 72 -1.79 -11.90 -6.68
C ARG A 72 -1.50 -12.88 -5.53
N PRO A 73 -2.15 -14.05 -5.48
CA PRO A 73 -1.99 -15.00 -4.37
C PRO A 73 -0.54 -15.49 -4.19
N GLU A 74 0.28 -15.47 -5.24
CA GLU A 74 1.69 -15.82 -5.21
C GLU A 74 2.54 -14.94 -4.27
N LEU A 75 2.10 -13.72 -3.99
CA LEU A 75 2.77 -12.79 -3.07
C LEU A 75 2.53 -13.17 -1.60
N PHE A 76 1.50 -13.96 -1.32
CA PHE A 76 1.04 -14.30 0.03
C PHE A 76 1.30 -15.78 0.37
N LEU A 77 1.30 -16.07 1.68
CA LEU A 77 1.42 -17.42 2.26
C LEU A 77 0.09 -18.19 2.24
#